data_AF-A0A8I2KMX5-F1
#
_entry.id   AF-A0A8I2KMX5-F1
#
_cell.length_a   1.000
_cell.length_b   1.000
_cell.length_c   1.000
_cell.angle_alpha   90.00
_cell.angle_beta   90.00
_cell.angle_gamma   90.00
#
_symmetry.space_group_name_H-M   'P 1'
#
loop_
_entity.id
_entity.type
_entity.pdbx_description
1 polymer ?
#
loop_
_entity_poly.entity_id
_entity_poly.type
_entity_poly.pdbx_seq_one_letter_code
_entity_poly.pdbx_strand_id
1 'polypeptide(L)'
;TTVFARSVDEDARLAQLASPAWKEREAILRPLLEKIYRDPDAALVALNALSSDAGLEPRKLAEDLAAAPDRLGRLRGSDLIVDGRAARDERNAAITALTELLPLARAHATEFRRNAERFDLREQQRRTHMSLPIPALSKTAMARLVEIEAVRRQGGDDAYKTAFALATEDRSLVQEVKAVSEALTARFGWSALTSKADAVAERNMVARLPEDLASTRREKLVGLFEAVKRFADEQHLAERRDRSKIVAGASADSQNENVPMLAAVTEFKTPIGEEARSRALATPLYRQQRAALATVASMIWRDPAGAVGKIEELLAKGFAGERIAAAVTNDPAAYGALRGSDRLMDRMLASGRERKEAVQAVPEAAARLRALGSAYVNVLDAERQAIAEERRRMTVAIPGLSKAAEEALTRLTAEVKNNGRKRNATAVSLDSIIRQEFAAVSRALDERFGRNAILRGEKDLIHRVPQMQRHAFEAMQDRLKVLQQAARMESSEQIISERRQRAVSRGHGIDMNGP
;
A
#
# COMPACT_ATOMS: atom_id res chain seq x y z
N THR A 1 9.35 -20.84 3.38
CA THR A 1 9.43 -21.60 2.11
C THR A 1 9.98 -20.67 1.08
N THR A 2 11.06 -21.04 0.40
CA THR A 2 11.73 -20.17 -0.60
C THR A 2 11.51 -20.65 -2.04
N VAL A 3 10.92 -21.84 -2.22
CA VAL A 3 10.65 -22.43 -3.54
C VAL A 3 9.15 -22.41 -3.75
N PHE A 4 8.71 -21.81 -4.86
CA PHE A 4 7.31 -21.73 -5.29
C PHE A 4 7.18 -22.44 -6.64
N ALA A 5 6.11 -23.22 -6.82
CA ALA A 5 5.91 -23.99 -8.04
C ALA A 5 5.61 -23.13 -9.28
N ARG A 6 5.03 -21.93 -9.08
CA ARG A 6 4.62 -21.01 -10.14
C ARG A 6 5.31 -19.65 -10.01
N SER A 7 5.35 -18.90 -11.11
CA SER A 7 5.81 -17.51 -11.09
C SER A 7 4.89 -16.64 -10.22
N VAL A 8 5.40 -15.48 -9.79
CA VAL A 8 4.61 -14.50 -9.04
C VAL A 8 3.40 -14.07 -9.85
N ASP A 9 3.61 -13.74 -11.12
CA ASP A 9 2.57 -13.25 -12.03
C ASP A 9 1.47 -14.29 -12.23
N GLU A 10 1.82 -15.58 -12.31
CA GLU A 10 0.84 -16.64 -12.49
C GLU A 10 -0.03 -16.85 -11.25
N ASP A 11 0.57 -16.90 -10.06
CA ASP A 11 -0.20 -17.01 -8.81
C ASP A 11 -1.05 -15.76 -8.54
N ALA A 12 -0.53 -14.57 -8.86
CA ALA A 12 -1.28 -13.32 -8.78
C ALA A 12 -2.50 -13.32 -9.72
N ARG A 13 -2.31 -13.78 -10.96
CA ARG A 13 -3.39 -13.95 -11.95
C ARG A 13 -4.46 -14.92 -11.46
N LEU A 14 -4.06 -16.08 -10.93
CA LEU A 14 -4.99 -17.07 -10.38
C LEU A 14 -5.75 -16.52 -9.16
N ALA A 15 -5.06 -15.81 -8.27
CA ALA A 15 -5.68 -15.18 -7.10
C ALA A 15 -6.70 -14.11 -7.49
N GLN A 16 -6.44 -13.38 -8.58
CA GLN A 16 -7.38 -12.40 -9.12
C GLN A 16 -8.63 -13.06 -9.71
N LEU A 17 -8.46 -14.10 -10.53
CA LEU A 17 -9.56 -14.89 -11.11
C LEU A 17 -10.43 -15.56 -10.04
N ALA A 18 -9.84 -15.95 -8.91
CA ALA A 18 -10.54 -16.54 -7.78
C ALA A 18 -11.17 -15.49 -6.83
N SER A 19 -10.95 -14.19 -7.06
CA SER A 19 -11.43 -13.17 -6.13
C SER A 19 -12.95 -12.98 -6.17
N PRO A 20 -13.62 -12.69 -5.03
CA PRO A 20 -15.07 -12.49 -5.01
C PRO A 20 -15.56 -11.42 -5.99
N ALA A 21 -14.85 -10.29 -6.06
CA ALA A 21 -15.16 -9.21 -6.99
C ALA A 21 -15.05 -9.65 -8.46
N TRP A 22 -14.14 -10.58 -8.78
CA TRP A 22 -14.06 -11.14 -10.13
C TRP A 22 -15.22 -12.09 -10.41
N LYS A 23 -15.60 -12.92 -9.44
CA LYS A 23 -16.77 -13.81 -9.54
C LYS A 23 -18.09 -13.06 -9.71
N GLU A 24 -18.24 -11.91 -9.07
CA GLU A 24 -19.40 -11.02 -9.29
C GLU A 24 -19.48 -10.51 -10.73
N ARG A 25 -18.33 -10.17 -11.35
CA ARG A 25 -18.29 -9.74 -12.76
C ARG A 25 -18.60 -10.88 -13.72
N GLU A 26 -18.05 -12.07 -13.44
CA GLU A 26 -18.38 -13.30 -14.19
C GLU A 26 -19.90 -13.56 -14.18
N ALA A 27 -20.55 -13.36 -13.02
CA ALA A 27 -21.99 -13.52 -12.88
C ALA A 27 -22.81 -12.51 -13.72
N ILE A 28 -22.30 -11.29 -13.95
CA ILE A 28 -22.94 -10.29 -14.83
C ILE A 28 -22.84 -10.71 -16.30
N LEU A 29 -21.73 -11.33 -16.70
CA LEU A 29 -21.50 -11.75 -18.09
C LEU A 29 -22.29 -13.01 -18.45
N ARG A 30 -22.51 -13.90 -17.48
CA ARG A 30 -23.11 -15.23 -17.71
C ARG A 30 -24.46 -15.21 -18.44
N PRO A 31 -25.44 -14.35 -18.09
CA PRO A 31 -26.72 -14.30 -18.80
C PRO A 31 -26.59 -13.89 -20.27
N LEU A 32 -25.58 -13.08 -20.62
CA LEU A 32 -25.31 -12.72 -22.02
C LEU A 32 -24.63 -13.88 -22.75
N LEU A 33 -23.66 -14.53 -22.11
CA LEU A 33 -23.01 -15.70 -22.68
C LEU A 33 -24.00 -16.85 -22.94
N GLU A 34 -24.99 -17.04 -22.07
CA GLU A 34 -26.08 -18.01 -22.26
C GLU A 34 -26.93 -17.73 -23.50
N LYS A 35 -27.15 -16.46 -23.84
CA LYS A 35 -27.89 -16.08 -25.06
C LYS A 35 -27.07 -16.26 -26.34
N ILE A 36 -25.74 -16.13 -26.24
CA ILE A 36 -24.85 -16.07 -27.40
C ILE A 36 -24.29 -17.47 -27.74
N TYR A 37 -23.86 -18.24 -26.73
CA TYR A 37 -23.08 -19.45 -26.89
C TYR A 37 -23.85 -20.71 -26.49
N ARG A 38 -23.54 -21.83 -27.15
CA ARG A 38 -24.12 -23.15 -26.81
C ARG A 38 -23.59 -23.67 -25.47
N ASP A 39 -22.33 -23.39 -25.18
CA ASP A 39 -21.67 -23.70 -23.91
C ASP A 39 -21.22 -22.39 -23.24
N PRO A 40 -22.04 -21.80 -22.37
CA PRO A 40 -21.73 -20.53 -21.73
C PRO A 40 -20.58 -20.63 -20.72
N ASP A 41 -20.37 -21.79 -20.09
CA ASP A 41 -19.32 -21.97 -19.09
C ASP A 41 -17.96 -22.08 -19.78
N ALA A 42 -17.85 -22.82 -20.88
CA ALA A 42 -16.65 -22.84 -21.71
C ALA A 42 -16.34 -21.44 -22.29
N ALA A 43 -17.36 -20.70 -22.71
CA ALA A 43 -17.20 -19.35 -23.23
C ALA A 43 -16.68 -18.38 -22.17
N LEU A 44 -17.15 -18.50 -20.93
CA LEU A 44 -16.66 -17.71 -19.80
C LEU A 44 -15.20 -18.01 -19.49
N VAL A 45 -14.80 -19.29 -19.51
CA VAL A 45 -13.40 -19.70 -19.32
C VAL A 45 -12.50 -19.11 -20.42
N ALA A 46 -12.92 -19.21 -21.69
CA ALA A 46 -12.19 -18.63 -22.81
C ALA A 46 -12.08 -17.09 -22.69
N LEU A 47 -13.17 -16.43 -22.29
CA LEU A 47 -13.18 -14.97 -22.10
C LEU A 47 -12.25 -14.54 -20.96
N ASN A 48 -12.21 -15.29 -19.86
CA ASN A 48 -11.28 -15.05 -18.76
C ASN A 48 -9.83 -15.27 -19.18
N ALA A 49 -9.54 -16.31 -19.96
CA ALA A 49 -8.19 -16.57 -20.47
C ALA A 49 -7.70 -15.39 -21.32
N LEU A 50 -8.51 -14.93 -22.28
CA LEU A 50 -8.20 -13.77 -23.12
C LEU A 50 -8.11 -12.46 -22.32
N SER A 51 -9.00 -12.27 -21.34
CA SER A 51 -9.00 -11.06 -20.49
C SER A 51 -7.80 -10.98 -19.55
N SER A 52 -7.22 -12.14 -19.19
CA SER A 52 -6.07 -12.26 -18.30
C SER A 52 -4.72 -12.22 -19.01
N ASP A 53 -4.71 -12.18 -20.35
CA ASP A 53 -3.50 -12.13 -21.16
C ASP A 53 -2.92 -10.70 -21.16
N ALA A 54 -1.70 -10.55 -20.62
CA ALA A 54 -1.00 -9.27 -20.58
C ALA A 54 -0.68 -8.71 -21.97
N GLY A 55 -0.52 -9.59 -22.98
CA GLY A 55 -0.22 -9.20 -24.36
C GLY A 55 -1.43 -8.67 -25.14
N LEU A 56 -2.65 -8.95 -24.68
CA LEU A 56 -3.87 -8.56 -25.38
C LEU A 56 -4.42 -7.22 -24.84
N GLU A 57 -4.50 -6.21 -25.70
CA GLU A 57 -5.14 -4.93 -25.32
C GLU A 57 -6.66 -5.09 -25.16
N PRO A 58 -7.28 -4.51 -24.10
CA PRO A 58 -8.72 -4.64 -23.87
C PRO A 58 -9.58 -4.13 -25.03
N ARG A 59 -9.10 -3.14 -25.79
CA ARG A 59 -9.77 -2.66 -27.01
C ARG A 59 -9.74 -3.72 -28.10
N LYS A 60 -8.55 -4.27 -28.37
CA LYS A 60 -8.35 -5.36 -29.33
C LYS A 60 -9.18 -6.59 -28.98
N LEU A 61 -9.35 -6.94 -27.71
CA LEU A 61 -10.23 -8.04 -27.31
C LEU A 61 -11.66 -7.87 -27.85
N ALA A 62 -12.26 -6.69 -27.70
CA ALA A 62 -13.62 -6.46 -28.19
C ALA A 62 -13.68 -6.40 -29.72
N GLU A 63 -12.68 -5.79 -30.38
CA GLU A 63 -12.59 -5.77 -31.85
C GLU A 63 -12.46 -7.18 -32.43
N ASP A 64 -11.59 -7.99 -31.83
CA ASP A 64 -11.36 -9.39 -32.18
C ASP A 64 -12.62 -10.24 -31.99
N LEU A 65 -13.37 -10.03 -30.90
CA LEU A 65 -14.62 -10.74 -30.64
C LEU A 65 -15.75 -10.30 -31.58
N ALA A 66 -15.73 -9.04 -32.03
CA ALA A 66 -16.66 -8.57 -33.05
C ALA A 66 -16.40 -9.23 -34.41
N ALA A 67 -15.12 -9.41 -34.76
CA ALA A 67 -14.70 -10.04 -36.01
C ALA A 67 -14.84 -11.57 -36.00
N ALA A 68 -14.53 -12.21 -34.86
CA ALA A 68 -14.51 -13.66 -34.70
C ALA A 68 -15.13 -14.07 -33.36
N PRO A 69 -16.48 -14.03 -33.24
CA PRO A 69 -17.16 -14.34 -31.98
C PRO A 69 -17.06 -15.82 -31.58
N ASP A 70 -16.77 -16.70 -32.53
CA ASP A 70 -16.54 -18.13 -32.33
C ASP A 70 -15.27 -18.44 -31.52
N ARG A 71 -14.39 -17.45 -31.30
CA ARG A 71 -13.22 -17.55 -30.41
C ARG A 71 -13.57 -17.89 -28.96
N LEU A 72 -14.78 -17.57 -28.50
CA LEU A 72 -15.27 -18.00 -27.19
C LEU A 72 -16.03 -19.33 -27.24
N GLY A 73 -16.36 -19.82 -28.44
CA GLY A 73 -17.09 -21.07 -28.62
C GLY A 73 -18.18 -20.99 -29.67
N ARG A 74 -18.87 -22.10 -29.91
CA ARG A 74 -19.95 -22.15 -30.91
C ARG A 74 -21.15 -21.34 -30.46
N LEU A 75 -21.60 -20.45 -31.34
CA LEU A 75 -22.78 -19.64 -31.12
C LEU A 75 -24.07 -20.47 -31.24
N ARG A 76 -25.15 -19.95 -30.64
CA ARG A 76 -26.50 -20.50 -30.77
C ARG A 76 -27.11 -20.21 -32.15
N GLY A 77 -28.09 -21.04 -32.52
CA GLY A 77 -28.71 -21.02 -33.84
C GLY A 77 -27.81 -21.52 -34.98
N SER A 78 -28.26 -21.25 -36.21
CA SER A 78 -27.55 -21.53 -37.46
C SER A 78 -27.96 -20.54 -38.55
N ASP A 79 -27.00 -20.16 -39.41
CA ASP A 79 -27.24 -19.32 -40.59
C ASP A 79 -27.65 -20.15 -41.83
N LEU A 80 -27.65 -21.48 -41.75
CA LEU A 80 -27.97 -22.35 -42.86
C LEU A 80 -29.49 -22.34 -43.15
N ILE A 81 -29.84 -22.16 -44.42
CA ILE A 81 -31.25 -22.16 -44.87
C ILE A 81 -31.95 -23.49 -44.54
N VAL A 82 -31.19 -24.59 -44.58
CA VAL A 82 -31.68 -25.96 -44.32
C VAL A 82 -32.10 -26.21 -42.87
N ASP A 83 -31.61 -25.41 -41.91
CA ASP A 83 -31.89 -25.58 -40.48
C ASP A 83 -33.20 -24.88 -40.04
N GLY A 84 -33.92 -24.26 -40.99
CA GLY A 84 -35.23 -23.66 -40.76
C GLY A 84 -35.18 -22.22 -40.25
N ARG A 85 -36.36 -21.62 -40.03
CA ARG A 85 -36.50 -20.21 -39.61
C ARG A 85 -36.11 -20.01 -38.14
N ALA A 86 -36.53 -20.91 -37.26
CA ALA A 86 -36.24 -20.81 -35.82
C ALA A 86 -34.74 -20.78 -35.51
N ALA A 87 -33.93 -21.60 -36.19
CA ALA A 87 -32.47 -21.61 -36.00
C ALA A 87 -31.81 -20.29 -36.45
N ARG A 88 -32.33 -19.67 -37.52
CA ARG A 88 -31.87 -18.37 -38.01
C ARG A 88 -32.31 -17.22 -37.10
N ASP A 89 -33.51 -17.29 -36.53
CA ASP A 89 -33.98 -16.30 -35.55
C ASP A 89 -33.15 -16.36 -34.25
N GLU A 90 -32.86 -17.58 -33.76
CA GLU A 90 -31.96 -17.79 -32.62
C GLU A 90 -30.55 -17.26 -32.90
N ARG A 91 -30.05 -17.50 -34.11
CA ARG A 91 -28.74 -17.00 -34.56
C ARG A 91 -28.69 -15.48 -34.62
N ASN A 92 -29.72 -14.84 -35.16
CA ASN A 92 -29.85 -13.38 -35.18
C ASN A 92 -29.90 -12.81 -33.76
N ALA A 93 -30.65 -13.43 -32.84
CA ALA A 93 -30.70 -13.02 -31.44
C ALA A 93 -29.33 -13.14 -30.76
N ALA A 94 -28.56 -14.20 -31.04
CA ALA A 94 -27.20 -14.38 -30.55
C ALA A 94 -26.25 -13.28 -31.07
N ILE A 95 -26.35 -12.90 -32.35
CA ILE A 95 -25.56 -11.80 -32.92
C ILE A 95 -25.98 -10.44 -32.34
N THR A 96 -27.26 -10.20 -32.09
CA THR A 96 -27.71 -8.99 -31.40
C THR A 96 -27.15 -8.93 -29.98
N ALA A 97 -27.26 -10.01 -29.20
CA ALA A 97 -26.72 -10.07 -27.85
C ALA A 97 -25.20 -9.93 -27.80
N LEU A 98 -24.48 -10.39 -28.84
CA LEU A 98 -23.04 -10.17 -28.96
C LEU A 98 -22.69 -8.68 -28.93
N THR A 99 -23.48 -7.81 -29.56
CA THR A 99 -23.22 -6.35 -29.56
C THR A 99 -23.28 -5.76 -28.15
N GLU A 100 -24.10 -6.32 -27.26
CA GLU A 100 -24.17 -5.95 -25.84
C GLU A 100 -22.97 -6.50 -25.04
N LEU A 101 -22.45 -7.67 -25.42
CA LEU A 101 -21.29 -8.30 -24.78
C LEU A 101 -19.98 -7.54 -25.05
N LEU A 102 -19.77 -7.00 -26.26
CA LEU A 102 -18.50 -6.37 -26.65
C LEU A 102 -17.99 -5.28 -25.67
N PRO A 103 -18.80 -4.25 -25.30
CA PRO A 103 -18.34 -3.24 -24.33
C PRO A 103 -18.06 -3.84 -22.95
N LEU A 104 -18.81 -4.87 -22.54
CA LEU A 104 -18.61 -5.55 -21.26
C LEU A 104 -17.36 -6.42 -21.27
N ALA A 105 -17.05 -7.12 -22.37
CA ALA A 105 -15.82 -7.89 -22.54
C ALA A 105 -14.58 -6.98 -22.48
N ARG A 106 -14.63 -5.82 -23.14
CA ARG A 106 -13.59 -4.79 -23.02
C ARG A 106 -13.46 -4.28 -21.58
N ALA A 107 -14.58 -3.98 -20.93
CA ALA A 107 -14.57 -3.53 -19.54
C ALA A 107 -14.03 -4.60 -18.58
N HIS A 108 -14.31 -5.87 -18.85
CA HIS A 108 -13.80 -7.03 -18.12
C HIS A 108 -12.27 -7.09 -18.20
N ALA A 109 -11.70 -7.11 -19.41
CA ALA A 109 -10.24 -7.11 -19.59
C ALA A 109 -9.56 -5.84 -19.04
N THR A 110 -10.22 -4.67 -19.17
CA THR A 110 -9.70 -3.41 -18.60
C THR A 110 -9.60 -3.48 -17.08
N GLU A 111 -10.63 -4.01 -16.43
CA GLU A 111 -10.64 -4.16 -14.98
C GLU A 111 -9.72 -5.28 -14.49
N PHE A 112 -9.47 -6.29 -15.32
CA PHE A 112 -8.42 -7.27 -15.02
C PHE A 112 -7.05 -6.58 -14.93
N ARG A 113 -6.70 -5.86 -16.00
CA ARG A 113 -5.42 -5.14 -16.10
C ARG A 113 -5.26 -4.08 -15.02
N ARG A 114 -6.33 -3.34 -14.71
CA ARG A 114 -6.33 -2.30 -13.66
C ARG A 114 -5.98 -2.86 -12.28
N ASN A 115 -6.36 -4.11 -12.00
CA ASN A 115 -6.10 -4.73 -10.70
C ASN A 115 -4.84 -5.61 -10.68
N ALA A 116 -4.22 -5.88 -11.83
CA ALA A 116 -3.06 -6.78 -11.94
C ALA A 116 -1.93 -6.39 -10.97
N GLU A 117 -1.47 -5.13 -11.02
CA GLU A 117 -0.39 -4.64 -10.13
C GLU A 117 -0.71 -4.82 -8.64
N ARG A 118 -1.98 -4.69 -8.25
CA ARG A 118 -2.42 -4.88 -6.86
C ARG A 118 -2.32 -6.34 -6.43
N PHE A 119 -2.65 -7.28 -7.32
CA PHE A 119 -2.54 -8.71 -7.04
C PHE A 119 -1.08 -9.16 -7.09
N ASP A 120 -0.28 -8.65 -8.01
CA ASP A 120 1.16 -8.90 -8.09
C ASP A 120 1.85 -8.45 -6.80
N LEU A 121 1.61 -7.21 -6.35
CA LEU A 121 2.18 -6.70 -5.12
C LEU A 121 1.75 -7.52 -3.89
N ARG A 122 0.50 -7.97 -3.85
CA ARG A 122 0.01 -8.85 -2.77
C ARG A 122 0.72 -10.19 -2.77
N GLU A 123 0.94 -10.79 -3.94
CA GLU A 123 1.62 -12.06 -4.06
C GLU A 123 3.09 -11.92 -3.66
N GLN A 124 3.78 -10.86 -4.10
CA GLN A 124 5.12 -10.53 -3.65
C GLN A 124 5.19 -10.37 -2.13
N GLN A 125 4.28 -9.60 -1.53
CA GLN A 125 4.20 -9.44 -0.08
C GLN A 125 3.96 -10.78 0.64
N ARG A 126 3.05 -11.62 0.11
CA ARG A 126 2.80 -12.96 0.64
C ARG A 126 4.08 -13.79 0.66
N ARG A 127 4.82 -13.83 -0.46
CA ARG A 127 6.08 -14.57 -0.59
C ARG A 127 7.17 -14.02 0.34
N THR A 128 7.28 -12.71 0.49
CA THR A 128 8.22 -12.06 1.44
C THR A 128 7.91 -12.45 2.89
N HIS A 129 6.63 -12.50 3.29
CA HIS A 129 6.29 -13.00 4.62
C HIS A 129 6.57 -14.50 4.74
N MET A 130 6.32 -15.29 3.70
CA MET A 130 6.62 -16.74 3.70
C MET A 130 8.11 -17.08 3.70
N SER A 131 8.96 -16.16 3.27
CA SER A 131 10.42 -16.31 3.35
C SER A 131 10.97 -16.04 4.74
N LEU A 132 10.20 -15.41 5.64
CA LEU A 132 10.62 -15.24 7.02
C LEU A 132 10.81 -16.60 7.70
N PRO A 133 12.02 -16.90 8.19
CA PRO A 133 12.28 -18.15 8.90
C PRO A 133 11.57 -18.13 10.24
N ILE A 134 11.05 -19.29 10.64
CA ILE A 134 10.56 -19.52 12.00
C ILE A 134 11.64 -20.38 12.66
N PRO A 135 12.31 -19.89 13.72
CA PRO A 135 13.30 -20.68 14.43
C PRO A 135 12.71 -22.01 14.91
N ALA A 136 13.51 -23.07 14.86
CA ALA A 136 13.12 -24.34 15.43
C ALA A 136 13.22 -24.25 16.96
N LEU A 137 12.21 -24.75 17.67
CA LEU A 137 12.29 -24.97 19.11
C LEU A 137 13.22 -26.15 19.40
N SER A 138 14.02 -26.04 20.46
CA SER A 138 14.78 -27.16 20.98
C SER A 138 13.85 -28.30 21.42
N LYS A 139 14.38 -29.53 21.47
CA LYS A 139 13.59 -30.70 21.93
C LYS A 139 13.07 -30.50 23.36
N THR A 140 13.86 -29.85 24.21
CA THR A 140 13.52 -29.50 25.59
C THR A 140 12.41 -28.45 25.63
N ALA A 141 12.53 -27.38 24.85
CA ALA A 141 11.49 -26.35 24.78
C ALA A 141 10.15 -26.89 24.25
N MET A 142 10.23 -27.75 23.23
CA MET A 142 9.07 -28.45 22.68
C MET A 142 8.38 -29.33 23.71
N ALA A 143 9.14 -30.16 24.45
CA ALA A 143 8.60 -31.05 25.46
C ALA A 143 7.90 -30.26 26.59
N ARG A 144 8.51 -29.16 27.04
CA ARG A 144 7.93 -28.27 28.06
C ARG A 144 6.64 -27.60 27.59
N LEU A 145 6.59 -27.08 26.36
CA LEU A 145 5.34 -26.51 25.83
C LEU A 145 4.21 -27.55 25.76
N VAL A 146 4.53 -28.78 25.34
CA VAL A 146 3.54 -29.87 25.28
C VAL A 146 3.02 -30.24 26.67
N GLU A 147 3.90 -30.31 27.67
CA GLU A 147 3.55 -30.58 29.06
C GLU A 147 2.60 -29.51 29.62
N ILE A 148 2.94 -28.23 29.45
CA ILE A 148 2.15 -27.10 29.95
C ILE A 148 0.76 -27.08 29.26
N GLU A 149 0.69 -27.34 27.95
CA GLU A 149 -0.59 -27.43 27.23
C GLU A 149 -1.41 -28.67 27.64
N ALA A 150 -0.77 -29.78 28.01
CA ALA A 150 -1.48 -30.93 28.57
C ALA A 150 -2.11 -30.59 29.92
N VAL A 151 -1.37 -29.90 30.80
CA VAL A 151 -1.89 -29.38 32.08
C VAL A 151 -3.07 -28.45 31.84
N ARG A 152 -2.98 -27.53 30.86
CA ARG A 152 -4.10 -26.65 30.50
C ARG A 152 -5.36 -27.41 30.11
N ARG A 153 -5.22 -28.44 29.27
CA ARG A 153 -6.36 -29.24 28.80
C ARG A 153 -7.05 -30.00 29.94
N GLN A 154 -6.31 -30.42 30.94
CA GLN A 154 -6.83 -31.19 32.07
C GLN A 154 -7.32 -30.32 33.24
N GLY A 155 -6.63 -29.20 33.52
CA GLY A 155 -6.83 -28.38 34.71
C GLY A 155 -7.27 -26.93 34.45
N GLY A 156 -7.45 -26.51 33.19
CA GLY A 156 -7.91 -25.17 32.84
C GLY A 156 -6.83 -24.07 32.98
N ASP A 157 -7.27 -22.81 32.93
CA ASP A 157 -6.39 -21.64 32.87
C ASP A 157 -5.57 -21.40 34.15
N ASP A 158 -6.10 -21.75 35.32
CA ASP A 158 -5.36 -21.58 36.58
C ASP A 158 -4.24 -22.61 36.70
N ALA A 159 -4.50 -23.87 36.31
CA ALA A 159 -3.46 -24.90 36.24
C ALA A 159 -2.38 -24.54 35.20
N TYR A 160 -2.78 -23.93 34.08
CA TYR A 160 -1.83 -23.42 33.09
C TYR A 160 -0.92 -22.34 33.68
N LYS A 161 -1.47 -21.36 34.41
CA LYS A 161 -0.66 -20.29 35.02
C LYS A 161 0.34 -20.83 36.04
N THR A 162 -0.03 -21.86 36.81
CA THR A 162 0.89 -22.53 37.74
C THR A 162 2.01 -23.26 36.99
N ALA A 163 1.68 -24.04 35.96
CA ALA A 163 2.68 -24.73 35.14
C ALA A 163 3.59 -23.76 34.37
N PHE A 164 3.02 -22.65 33.89
CA PHE A 164 3.74 -21.56 33.24
C PHE A 164 4.74 -20.92 34.20
N ALA A 165 4.34 -20.59 35.43
CA ALA A 165 5.24 -19.98 36.42
C ALA A 165 6.48 -20.84 36.68
N LEU A 166 6.31 -22.16 36.82
CA LEU A 166 7.41 -23.11 36.97
C LEU A 166 8.27 -23.18 35.72
N ALA A 167 7.66 -23.21 34.53
CA ALA A 167 8.38 -23.29 33.27
C ALA A 167 9.23 -22.04 32.99
N THR A 168 8.77 -20.85 33.40
CA THR A 168 9.50 -19.59 33.21
C THR A 168 10.75 -19.43 34.07
N GLU A 169 10.97 -20.31 35.05
CA GLU A 169 12.24 -20.37 35.80
C GLU A 169 13.41 -20.71 34.85
N ASP A 170 13.14 -21.49 33.79
CA ASP A 170 14.09 -21.71 32.71
C ASP A 170 14.06 -20.52 31.73
N ARG A 171 15.01 -19.61 31.90
CA ARG A 171 15.15 -18.43 31.04
C ARG A 171 15.41 -18.79 29.58
N SER A 172 16.02 -19.95 29.30
CA SER A 172 16.32 -20.39 27.93
C SER A 172 15.04 -20.76 27.18
N LEU A 173 14.09 -21.42 27.86
CA LEU A 173 12.75 -21.70 27.32
C LEU A 173 12.04 -20.40 26.94
N VAL A 174 12.03 -19.41 27.84
CA VAL A 174 11.37 -18.11 27.58
C VAL A 174 11.99 -17.39 26.39
N GLN A 175 13.32 -17.42 26.27
CA GLN A 175 14.05 -16.84 25.15
C GLN A 175 13.70 -17.49 23.81
N GLU A 176 13.70 -18.82 23.74
CA GLU A 176 13.34 -19.56 22.53
C GLU A 176 11.89 -19.31 22.12
N VAL A 177 10.95 -19.40 23.07
CA VAL A 177 9.52 -19.24 22.78
C VAL A 177 9.22 -17.80 22.33
N LYS A 178 9.89 -16.80 22.91
CA LYS A 178 9.77 -15.40 22.46
C LYS A 178 10.31 -15.21 21.04
N ALA A 179 11.47 -15.76 20.71
CA ALA A 179 12.04 -15.67 19.37
C ALA A 179 11.11 -16.29 18.31
N VAL A 180 10.50 -17.44 18.63
CA VAL A 180 9.52 -18.07 17.74
C VAL A 180 8.24 -17.24 17.66
N SER A 181 7.73 -16.71 18.78
CA SER A 181 6.54 -15.85 18.80
C SER A 181 6.72 -14.56 17.99
N GLU A 182 7.90 -13.94 18.05
CA GLU A 182 8.26 -12.77 17.25
C GLU A 182 8.30 -13.11 15.75
N ALA A 183 8.91 -14.24 15.38
CA ALA A 183 8.93 -14.72 14.00
C ALA A 183 7.51 -15.04 13.47
N LEU A 184 6.66 -15.64 14.30
CA LEU A 184 5.25 -15.89 13.98
C LEU A 184 4.49 -14.58 13.78
N THR A 185 4.74 -13.60 14.63
CA THR A 185 4.15 -12.26 14.55
C THR A 185 4.58 -11.55 13.26
N ALA A 186 5.87 -11.62 12.91
CA ALA A 186 6.39 -11.04 11.67
C ALA A 186 5.82 -11.70 10.41
N ARG A 187 5.57 -13.02 10.45
CA ARG A 187 5.04 -13.78 9.31
C ARG A 187 3.53 -13.71 9.16
N PHE A 188 2.78 -13.86 10.25
CA PHE A 188 1.32 -14.02 10.20
C PHE A 188 0.55 -12.80 10.71
N GLY A 189 1.22 -11.90 11.44
CA GLY A 189 0.61 -10.74 12.10
C GLY A 189 0.42 -10.95 13.60
N TRP A 190 0.20 -9.85 14.32
CA TRP A 190 0.14 -9.82 15.80
C TRP A 190 -0.94 -10.72 16.40
N SER A 191 -2.16 -10.65 15.88
CA SER A 191 -3.35 -11.37 16.35
C SER A 191 -3.47 -12.80 15.81
N ALA A 192 -2.63 -13.19 14.86
CA ALA A 192 -2.67 -14.53 14.29
C ALA A 192 -2.31 -15.60 15.33
N LEU A 193 -2.93 -16.78 15.21
CA LEU A 193 -2.72 -17.93 16.10
C LEU A 193 -3.05 -17.63 17.58
N THR A 194 -4.02 -16.73 17.80
CA THR A 194 -4.55 -16.39 19.12
C THR A 194 -6.06 -16.52 19.13
N SER A 195 -6.68 -16.54 20.32
CA SER A 195 -8.14 -16.47 20.47
C SER A 195 -8.75 -15.14 20.02
N LYS A 196 -7.93 -14.14 19.66
CA LYS A 196 -8.33 -12.81 19.19
C LYS A 196 -8.05 -12.61 17.70
N ALA A 197 -7.85 -13.68 16.94
CA ALA A 197 -7.62 -13.60 15.50
C ALA A 197 -8.82 -12.92 14.82
N ASP A 198 -8.54 -11.90 14.01
CA ASP A 198 -9.53 -11.27 13.15
C ASP A 198 -9.52 -11.92 11.76
N ALA A 199 -10.49 -11.55 10.91
CA ALA A 199 -10.60 -12.09 9.56
C ALA A 199 -9.32 -11.86 8.71
N VAL A 200 -8.54 -10.81 9.03
CA VAL A 200 -7.27 -10.52 8.36
C VAL A 200 -6.19 -11.51 8.80
N ALA A 201 -6.09 -11.78 10.10
CA ALA A 201 -5.17 -12.75 10.66
C ALA A 201 -5.46 -14.18 10.19
N GLU A 202 -6.73 -14.59 10.15
CA GLU A 202 -7.14 -15.88 9.61
C GLU A 202 -6.76 -16.03 8.13
N ARG A 203 -7.02 -14.99 7.32
CA ARG A 203 -6.63 -14.97 5.91
C ARG A 203 -5.11 -15.05 5.74
N ASN A 204 -4.34 -14.34 6.56
CA ASN A 204 -2.88 -14.39 6.54
C ASN A 204 -2.36 -15.78 6.95
N MET A 205 -2.98 -16.44 7.93
CA MET A 205 -2.63 -17.79 8.33
C MET A 205 -2.80 -18.76 7.17
N VAL A 206 -3.97 -18.76 6.52
CA VAL A 206 -4.24 -19.64 5.39
C VAL A 206 -3.29 -19.36 4.21
N ALA A 207 -3.06 -18.08 3.88
CA ALA A 207 -2.27 -17.69 2.72
C ALA A 207 -0.76 -17.87 2.89
N ARG A 208 -0.23 -17.82 4.12
CA ARG A 208 1.22 -17.79 4.41
C ARG A 208 1.73 -19.06 5.05
N LEU A 209 0.86 -20.04 5.33
CA LEU A 209 1.28 -21.38 5.68
C LEU A 209 1.85 -22.09 4.44
N PRO A 210 2.84 -22.99 4.61
CA PRO A 210 3.29 -23.83 3.51
C PRO A 210 2.12 -24.65 2.92
N GLU A 211 2.06 -24.69 1.59
CA GLU A 211 0.98 -25.35 0.84
C GLU A 211 1.17 -26.87 0.80
N ASP A 212 2.41 -27.37 0.77
CA ASP A 212 2.76 -28.79 0.62
C ASP A 212 2.69 -29.62 1.93
N LEU A 213 1.95 -29.15 2.94
CA LEU A 213 1.80 -29.87 4.19
C LEU A 213 0.55 -30.74 4.16
N ALA A 214 0.72 -32.04 4.43
CA ALA A 214 -0.41 -32.93 4.73
C ALA A 214 -1.30 -32.32 5.82
N SER A 215 -2.63 -32.45 5.68
CA SER A 215 -3.62 -31.82 6.57
C SER A 215 -3.33 -32.09 8.06
N THR A 216 -3.01 -33.33 8.41
CA THR A 216 -2.67 -33.73 9.78
C THR A 216 -1.39 -33.06 10.31
N ARG A 217 -0.40 -32.81 9.44
CA ARG A 217 0.84 -32.12 9.81
C ARG A 217 0.61 -30.62 9.95
N ARG A 218 -0.26 -30.06 9.11
CA ARG A 218 -0.70 -28.66 9.17
C ARG A 218 -1.41 -28.38 10.49
N GLU A 219 -2.36 -29.22 10.89
CA GLU A 219 -3.09 -29.07 12.17
C GLU A 219 -2.15 -29.11 13.39
N LYS A 220 -1.23 -30.08 13.43
CA LYS A 220 -0.22 -30.18 14.51
C LYS A 220 0.65 -28.93 14.60
N LEU A 221 1.05 -28.38 13.46
CA LEU A 221 1.91 -27.19 13.39
C LEU A 221 1.15 -25.92 13.83
N VAL A 222 -0.12 -25.78 13.43
CA VAL A 222 -0.99 -24.70 13.91
C VAL A 222 -1.17 -24.79 15.43
N GLY A 223 -1.48 -25.97 15.96
CA GLY A 223 -1.66 -26.16 17.41
C GLY A 223 -0.38 -25.85 18.22
N LEU A 224 0.80 -26.16 17.67
CA LEU A 224 2.08 -25.76 18.28
C LEU A 224 2.27 -24.24 18.28
N PHE A 225 1.98 -23.58 17.17
CA PHE A 225 2.12 -22.13 17.06
C PHE A 225 1.14 -21.39 17.99
N GLU A 226 -0.08 -21.90 18.16
CA GLU A 226 -1.02 -21.39 19.16
C GLU A 226 -0.50 -21.55 20.59
N ALA A 227 0.16 -22.68 20.90
CA ALA A 227 0.78 -22.90 22.20
C ALA A 227 1.92 -21.90 22.47
N VAL A 228 2.76 -21.64 21.46
CA VAL A 228 3.83 -20.62 21.52
C VAL A 228 3.25 -19.23 21.76
N LYS A 229 2.20 -18.85 21.02
CA LYS A 229 1.56 -17.52 21.17
C LYS A 229 0.91 -17.36 22.53
N ARG A 230 0.24 -18.40 23.05
CA ARG A 230 -0.35 -18.39 24.39
C ARG A 230 0.71 -18.21 25.48
N PHE A 231 1.83 -18.94 25.38
CA PHE A 231 2.94 -18.80 26.33
C PHE A 231 3.55 -17.40 26.27
N ALA A 232 3.78 -16.86 25.08
CA ALA A 232 4.32 -15.51 24.91
C ALA A 232 3.38 -14.42 25.42
N ASP A 233 2.06 -14.58 25.24
CA ASP A 233 1.05 -13.64 25.75
C ASP A 233 1.03 -13.63 27.28
N GLU A 234 1.11 -14.79 27.94
CA GLU A 234 1.17 -14.88 29.41
C GLU A 234 2.50 -14.36 29.96
N GLN A 235 3.61 -14.58 29.27
CA GLN A 235 4.89 -13.94 29.61
C GLN A 235 4.82 -12.42 29.49
N HIS A 236 4.20 -11.89 28.44
CA HIS A 236 4.00 -10.45 28.30
C HIS A 236 3.12 -9.88 29.43
N LEU A 237 2.10 -10.61 29.89
CA LEU A 237 1.30 -10.21 31.06
C LEU A 237 2.13 -10.24 32.35
N ALA A 238 2.98 -11.25 32.54
CA ALA A 238 3.89 -11.34 33.69
C ALA A 238 4.88 -10.17 33.74
N GLU A 239 5.47 -9.79 32.61
CA GLU A 239 6.41 -8.66 32.48
C GLU A 239 5.76 -7.30 32.75
N ARG A 240 4.49 -7.13 32.37
CA ARG A 240 3.74 -5.91 32.71
C ARG A 240 3.45 -5.78 34.20
N ARG A 241 3.26 -6.91 34.89
CA ARG A 241 3.04 -6.94 36.34
C ARG A 241 4.34 -6.77 37.12
N ASP A 242 5.43 -7.37 36.63
CA ASP A 242 6.74 -7.35 37.27
C ASP A 242 7.85 -7.13 36.24
N ARG A 243 8.44 -5.93 36.27
CA ARG A 243 9.51 -5.52 35.34
C ARG A 243 10.81 -6.31 35.54
N SER A 244 11.01 -6.98 36.67
CA SER A 244 12.20 -7.83 36.89
C SER A 244 12.17 -9.12 36.06
N LYS A 245 10.99 -9.50 35.55
CA LYS A 245 10.77 -10.71 34.73
C LYS A 245 10.98 -10.48 33.23
N ILE A 246 11.49 -9.31 32.83
CA ILE A 246 11.74 -9.00 31.41
C ILE A 246 12.84 -9.91 30.86
N VAL A 247 12.46 -10.71 29.86
CA VAL A 247 13.37 -11.58 29.11
C VAL A 247 13.30 -11.20 27.63
N ALA A 248 14.42 -10.81 27.04
CA ALA A 248 14.51 -10.64 25.59
C ALA A 248 14.42 -12.01 24.91
N GLY A 249 13.84 -12.10 23.72
CA GLY A 249 13.92 -13.33 22.92
C GLY A 249 15.38 -13.68 22.62
N ALA A 250 15.69 -14.98 22.45
CA ALA A 250 16.97 -15.38 21.88
C ALA A 250 17.08 -14.73 20.51
N SER A 251 18.01 -13.79 20.34
CA SER A 251 18.22 -13.20 19.03
C SER A 251 18.66 -14.31 18.07
N ALA A 252 17.93 -14.46 16.97
CA ALA A 252 18.40 -15.31 15.86
C ALA A 252 19.67 -14.74 15.20
N ASP A 253 20.13 -13.56 15.62
CA ASP A 253 21.41 -12.96 15.27
C ASP A 253 21.91 -12.08 16.43
N SER A 254 22.94 -12.53 17.15
CA SER A 254 23.62 -11.75 18.20
C SER A 254 24.67 -10.77 17.64
N GLN A 255 24.55 -10.36 16.37
CA GLN A 255 25.48 -9.44 15.73
C GLN A 255 24.89 -8.07 15.36
N ASN A 256 23.66 -7.71 15.77
CA ASN A 256 23.12 -6.38 15.47
C ASN A 256 22.36 -5.76 16.65
N GLU A 257 23.08 -5.29 17.67
CA GLU A 257 22.61 -4.15 18.46
C GLU A 257 22.94 -2.84 17.72
N ASN A 258 22.34 -2.66 16.54
CA ASN A 258 22.32 -1.36 15.87
C ASN A 258 20.89 -0.83 15.93
N VAL A 259 20.53 -0.21 17.06
CA VAL A 259 19.27 0.54 17.18
C VAL A 259 19.22 1.54 16.01
N PRO A 260 18.15 1.53 15.19
CA PRO A 260 18.10 2.36 14.00
C PRO A 260 18.18 3.85 14.37
N MET A 261 19.08 4.59 13.72
CA MET A 261 19.23 6.04 13.90
C MET A 261 17.91 6.78 13.64
N LEU A 262 17.10 6.28 12.71
CA LEU A 262 15.70 6.67 12.56
C LEU A 262 14.86 5.42 12.39
N ALA A 263 13.99 5.13 13.36
CA ALA A 263 13.09 4.00 13.27
C ALA A 263 12.10 4.15 12.10
N ALA A 264 11.68 3.01 11.55
CA ALA A 264 10.56 2.94 10.63
C ALA A 264 9.27 3.34 11.35
N VAL A 265 8.40 4.06 10.66
CA VAL A 265 7.05 4.35 11.14
C VAL A 265 6.15 3.20 10.74
N THR A 266 5.67 2.47 11.72
CA THR A 266 4.76 1.33 11.51
C THR A 266 3.29 1.73 11.63
N GLU A 267 2.99 2.84 12.32
CA GLU A 267 1.63 3.26 12.63
C GLU A 267 1.45 4.78 12.47
N PHE A 268 0.28 5.16 11.93
CA PHE A 268 -0.13 6.56 11.78
C PHE A 268 -1.50 6.74 12.44
N LYS A 269 -1.59 7.67 13.41
CA LYS A 269 -2.83 7.93 14.16
C LYS A 269 -3.96 8.46 13.28
N THR A 270 -3.63 9.33 12.34
CA THR A 270 -4.61 9.95 11.44
C THR A 270 -4.72 9.12 10.16
N PRO A 271 -5.92 8.76 9.69
CA PRO A 271 -6.08 8.10 8.41
C PRO A 271 -5.71 9.05 7.26
N ILE A 272 -5.17 8.50 6.16
CA ILE A 272 -4.71 9.29 5.00
C ILE A 272 -5.83 10.20 4.47
N GLY A 273 -7.07 9.70 4.43
CA GLY A 273 -8.21 10.47 3.93
C GLY A 273 -8.55 11.70 4.78
N GLU A 274 -8.37 11.65 6.09
CA GLU A 274 -8.64 12.78 6.98
C GLU A 274 -7.52 13.82 6.90
N GLU A 275 -6.25 13.38 6.91
CA GLU A 275 -5.11 14.28 6.74
C GLU A 275 -5.14 14.96 5.37
N ALA A 276 -5.43 14.22 4.30
CA ALA A 276 -5.54 14.77 2.95
C ALA A 276 -6.65 15.82 2.83
N ARG A 277 -7.79 15.62 3.50
CA ARG A 277 -8.86 16.62 3.56
C ARG A 277 -8.37 17.89 4.25
N SER A 278 -7.72 17.76 5.41
CA SER A 278 -7.18 18.92 6.12
C SER A 278 -6.16 19.70 5.26
N ARG A 279 -5.24 19.00 4.56
CA ARG A 279 -4.26 19.63 3.67
C ARG A 279 -4.94 20.29 2.47
N ALA A 280 -5.89 19.62 1.83
CA ALA A 280 -6.62 20.14 0.68
C ALA A 280 -7.41 21.42 0.99
N LEU A 281 -8.03 21.51 2.17
CA LEU A 281 -8.72 22.71 2.63
C LEU A 281 -7.74 23.86 2.95
N ALA A 282 -6.50 23.54 3.28
CA ALA A 282 -5.45 24.52 3.55
C ALA A 282 -4.79 25.07 2.28
N THR A 283 -4.95 24.41 1.14
CA THR A 283 -4.31 24.80 -0.13
C THR A 283 -4.80 26.17 -0.62
N PRO A 284 -3.90 27.06 -1.09
CA PRO A 284 -4.28 28.39 -1.60
C PRO A 284 -5.33 28.34 -2.71
N LEU A 285 -5.24 27.37 -3.62
CA LEU A 285 -6.19 27.18 -4.71
C LEU A 285 -7.62 26.93 -4.19
N TYR A 286 -7.77 26.05 -3.20
CA TYR A 286 -9.08 25.77 -2.60
C TYR A 286 -9.67 27.03 -1.95
N ARG A 287 -8.86 27.74 -1.15
CA ARG A 287 -9.28 28.98 -0.49
C ARG A 287 -9.69 30.06 -1.48
N GLN A 288 -8.97 30.19 -2.59
CA GLN A 288 -9.30 31.14 -3.66
C GLN A 288 -10.65 30.80 -4.32
N GLN A 289 -10.90 29.53 -4.66
CA GLN A 289 -12.17 29.12 -5.26
C GLN A 289 -13.33 29.26 -4.27
N ARG A 290 -13.08 28.97 -3.00
CA ARG A 290 -14.07 29.17 -1.92
C ARG A 290 -14.44 30.64 -1.77
N ALA A 291 -13.45 31.54 -1.80
CA ALA A 291 -13.69 32.98 -1.75
C ALA A 291 -14.50 33.45 -2.97
N ALA A 292 -14.15 32.98 -4.18
CA ALA A 292 -14.89 33.32 -5.39
C ALA A 292 -16.36 32.85 -5.33
N LEU A 293 -16.63 31.65 -4.80
CA LEU A 293 -17.99 31.18 -4.57
C LEU A 293 -18.72 32.03 -3.52
N ALA A 294 -18.03 32.41 -2.42
CA ALA A 294 -18.61 33.24 -1.37
C ALA A 294 -19.02 34.63 -1.87
N THR A 295 -18.23 35.23 -2.77
CA THR A 295 -18.58 36.50 -3.42
C THR A 295 -19.91 36.40 -4.15
N VAL A 296 -20.09 35.38 -4.99
CA VAL A 296 -21.35 35.20 -5.74
C VAL A 296 -22.50 34.79 -4.83
N ALA A 297 -22.23 33.96 -3.82
CA ALA A 297 -23.21 33.58 -2.82
C ALA A 297 -23.81 34.78 -2.08
N SER A 298 -23.02 35.85 -1.85
CA SER A 298 -23.49 37.08 -1.20
C SER A 298 -24.57 37.83 -1.99
N MET A 299 -24.67 37.59 -3.29
CA MET A 299 -25.71 38.15 -4.16
C MET A 299 -27.00 37.32 -4.14
N ILE A 300 -26.93 36.04 -3.75
CA ILE A 300 -28.03 35.07 -3.86
C ILE A 300 -28.73 34.85 -2.53
N TRP A 301 -27.96 34.53 -1.48
CA TRP A 301 -28.49 34.10 -0.18
C TRP A 301 -28.37 35.20 0.87
N ARG A 302 -29.35 35.27 1.78
CA ARG A 302 -29.31 36.15 2.96
C ARG A 302 -28.20 35.75 3.93
N ASP A 303 -27.95 34.44 4.05
CA ASP A 303 -26.80 33.88 4.77
C ASP A 303 -25.86 33.16 3.77
N PRO A 304 -24.93 33.89 3.14
CA PRO A 304 -24.01 33.29 2.18
C PRO A 304 -23.02 32.32 2.83
N ALA A 305 -22.65 32.53 4.10
CA ALA A 305 -21.74 31.66 4.82
C ALA A 305 -22.39 30.29 5.10
N GLY A 306 -23.64 30.28 5.56
CA GLY A 306 -24.41 29.05 5.75
C GLY A 306 -24.66 28.28 4.46
N ALA A 307 -24.97 28.98 3.36
CA ALA A 307 -25.15 28.34 2.05
C ALA A 307 -23.86 27.68 1.53
N VAL A 308 -22.72 28.38 1.60
CA VAL A 308 -21.41 27.81 1.24
C VAL A 308 -21.03 26.66 2.17
N GLY A 309 -21.32 26.76 3.47
CA GLY A 309 -21.08 25.68 4.44
C GLY A 309 -21.82 24.38 4.08
N LYS A 310 -23.12 24.46 3.77
CA LYS A 310 -23.90 23.29 3.31
C LYS A 310 -23.34 22.67 2.03
N ILE A 311 -22.88 23.50 1.11
CA ILE A 311 -22.23 23.06 -0.13
C ILE A 311 -20.93 22.29 0.19
N GLU A 312 -20.09 22.82 1.08
CA GLU A 312 -18.85 22.18 1.51
C GLU A 312 -19.11 20.86 2.24
N GLU A 313 -20.18 20.77 3.03
CA GLU A 313 -20.61 19.51 3.66
C GLU A 313 -20.98 18.44 2.63
N LEU A 314 -21.67 18.81 1.55
CA LEU A 314 -22.01 17.89 0.47
C LEU A 314 -20.75 17.41 -0.27
N LEU A 315 -19.81 18.31 -0.54
CA LEU A 315 -18.50 17.94 -1.10
C LEU A 315 -17.75 16.98 -0.16
N ALA A 316 -17.76 17.23 1.14
CA ALA A 316 -17.13 16.36 2.14
C ALA A 316 -17.79 14.96 2.22
N LYS A 317 -19.11 14.88 2.00
CA LYS A 317 -19.89 13.64 1.88
C LYS A 317 -19.66 12.91 0.54
N GLY A 318 -18.90 13.49 -0.38
CA GLY A 318 -18.50 12.87 -1.65
C GLY A 318 -19.45 13.15 -2.81
N PHE A 319 -20.36 14.11 -2.71
CA PHE A 319 -21.18 14.51 -3.84
C PHE A 319 -20.35 15.29 -4.86
N ALA A 320 -20.48 14.93 -6.15
CA ALA A 320 -19.78 15.62 -7.22
C ALA A 320 -20.23 17.10 -7.32
N GLY A 321 -19.28 18.02 -7.45
CA GLY A 321 -19.56 19.46 -7.55
C GLY A 321 -20.53 19.82 -8.68
N GLU A 322 -20.50 19.07 -9.78
CA GLU A 322 -21.47 19.23 -10.87
C GLU A 322 -22.91 18.88 -10.48
N ARG A 323 -23.10 17.80 -9.69
CA ARG A 323 -24.43 17.42 -9.19
C ARG A 323 -24.98 18.46 -8.22
N ILE A 324 -24.11 18.99 -7.35
CA ILE A 324 -24.48 20.08 -6.43
C ILE A 324 -24.82 21.34 -7.24
N ALA A 325 -24.08 21.63 -8.33
CA ALA A 325 -24.35 22.78 -9.19
C ALA A 325 -25.70 22.70 -9.88
N ALA A 326 -26.05 21.52 -10.39
CA ALA A 326 -27.36 21.27 -10.97
C ALA A 326 -28.47 21.44 -9.91
N ALA A 327 -28.28 20.91 -8.70
CA ALA A 327 -29.25 21.05 -7.61
C ALA A 327 -29.46 22.51 -7.17
N VAL A 328 -28.38 23.28 -7.04
CA VAL A 328 -28.44 24.74 -6.74
C VAL A 328 -29.13 25.51 -7.86
N THR A 329 -28.94 25.11 -9.11
CA THR A 329 -29.61 25.75 -10.26
C THR A 329 -31.12 25.50 -10.25
N ASN A 330 -31.52 24.29 -9.87
CA ASN A 330 -32.92 23.87 -9.86
C ASN A 330 -33.69 24.40 -8.65
N ASP A 331 -33.07 24.41 -7.46
CA ASP A 331 -33.68 24.90 -6.24
C ASP A 331 -32.64 25.61 -5.35
N PRO A 332 -32.34 26.89 -5.62
CA PRO A 332 -31.40 27.65 -4.79
C PRO A 332 -31.95 27.93 -3.38
N ALA A 333 -33.27 27.84 -3.15
CA ALA A 333 -33.88 28.09 -1.84
C ALA A 333 -33.61 26.95 -0.84
N ALA A 334 -33.38 25.72 -1.32
CA ALA A 334 -32.98 24.59 -0.47
C ALA A 334 -31.66 24.83 0.28
N TYR A 335 -30.78 25.65 -0.28
CA TYR A 335 -29.46 25.94 0.29
C TYR A 335 -29.50 27.13 1.26
N GLY A 336 -30.51 27.99 1.17
CA GLY A 336 -30.73 29.09 2.12
C GLY A 336 -31.82 30.05 1.63
N ALA A 337 -32.28 30.93 2.52
CA ALA A 337 -33.24 31.96 2.14
C ALA A 337 -32.63 32.94 1.12
N LEU A 338 -33.32 33.13 0.00
CA LEU A 338 -32.88 34.05 -1.06
C LEU A 338 -33.02 35.51 -0.65
N ARG A 339 -32.14 36.38 -1.16
CA ARG A 339 -32.23 37.83 -0.99
C ARG A 339 -33.47 38.39 -1.71
N GLY A 340 -33.93 39.56 -1.26
CA GLY A 340 -35.14 40.18 -1.76
C GLY A 340 -36.44 39.42 -1.45
N SER A 341 -37.51 39.84 -2.12
CA SER A 341 -38.88 39.32 -1.98
C SER A 341 -39.44 38.94 -3.35
N ASP A 342 -40.15 37.82 -3.41
CA ASP A 342 -40.86 37.36 -4.62
C ASP A 342 -42.38 37.60 -4.54
N ARG A 343 -42.82 38.36 -3.53
CA ARG A 343 -44.24 38.74 -3.41
C ARG A 343 -44.63 39.62 -4.58
N LEU A 344 -45.82 39.39 -5.14
CA LEU A 344 -46.36 40.18 -6.27
C LEU A 344 -46.35 41.69 -5.99
N MET A 345 -46.66 42.10 -4.76
CA MET A 345 -46.66 43.51 -4.33
C MET A 345 -45.25 44.13 -4.27
N ASP A 346 -44.23 43.31 -4.03
CA ASP A 346 -42.84 43.76 -3.87
C ASP A 346 -42.05 43.77 -5.18
N ARG A 347 -42.64 43.23 -6.27
CA ARG A 347 -41.96 43.00 -7.55
C ARG A 347 -41.46 44.29 -8.22
N MET A 348 -42.15 45.41 -8.01
CA MET A 348 -41.74 46.73 -8.51
C MET A 348 -40.88 47.53 -7.52
N LEU A 349 -40.68 47.00 -6.31
CA LEU A 349 -39.89 47.63 -5.25
C LEU A 349 -38.42 47.17 -5.28
N ALA A 350 -37.58 47.80 -4.47
CA ALA A 350 -36.17 47.45 -4.33
C ALA A 350 -35.95 45.97 -3.95
N SER A 351 -36.82 45.41 -3.11
CA SER A 351 -36.80 44.01 -2.71
C SER A 351 -37.11 43.04 -3.85
N GLY A 352 -37.97 43.42 -4.80
CA GLY A 352 -38.22 42.65 -6.02
C GLY A 352 -37.03 42.68 -6.99
N ARG A 353 -36.32 43.82 -7.09
CA ARG A 353 -35.08 43.93 -7.87
C ARG A 353 -33.96 43.08 -7.27
N GLU A 354 -33.77 43.12 -5.95
CA GLU A 354 -32.80 42.29 -5.24
C GLU A 354 -33.08 40.79 -5.44
N ARG A 355 -34.36 40.38 -5.47
CA ARG A 355 -34.74 39.00 -5.81
C ARG A 355 -34.37 38.63 -7.25
N LYS A 356 -34.62 39.53 -8.21
CA LYS A 356 -34.27 39.32 -9.62
C LYS A 356 -32.76 39.16 -9.82
N GLU A 357 -31.97 40.00 -9.18
CA GLU A 357 -30.50 39.93 -9.18
C GLU A 357 -30.01 38.62 -8.54
N ALA A 358 -30.60 38.20 -7.42
CA ALA A 358 -30.29 36.93 -6.78
C ALA A 358 -30.51 35.73 -7.71
N VAL A 359 -31.63 35.70 -8.45
CA VAL A 359 -31.91 34.64 -9.43
C VAL A 359 -30.95 34.69 -10.63
N GLN A 360 -30.61 35.90 -11.11
CA GLN A 360 -29.68 36.07 -12.23
C GLN A 360 -28.23 35.67 -11.89
N ALA A 361 -27.83 35.73 -10.62
CA ALA A 361 -26.51 35.31 -10.17
C ALA A 361 -26.35 33.79 -10.02
N VAL A 362 -27.44 33.01 -10.03
CA VAL A 362 -27.42 31.53 -9.82
C VAL A 362 -26.54 30.78 -10.84
N PRO A 363 -26.60 31.07 -12.16
CA PRO A 363 -25.72 30.40 -13.12
C PRO A 363 -24.24 30.63 -12.87
N GLU A 364 -23.85 31.83 -12.42
CA GLU A 364 -22.47 32.12 -12.05
C GLU A 364 -22.07 31.33 -10.80
N ALA A 365 -22.93 31.26 -9.78
CA ALA A 365 -22.67 30.44 -8.60
C ALA A 365 -22.47 28.96 -8.95
N ALA A 366 -23.28 28.44 -9.87
CA ALA A 366 -23.12 27.08 -10.39
C ALA A 366 -21.76 26.89 -11.09
N ALA A 367 -21.28 27.87 -11.85
CA ALA A 367 -19.95 27.83 -12.48
C ALA A 367 -18.82 27.86 -11.44
N ARG A 368 -18.88 28.76 -10.46
CA ARG A 368 -17.91 28.84 -9.33
C ARG A 368 -17.89 27.56 -8.52
N LEU A 369 -19.05 26.94 -8.31
CA LEU A 369 -19.17 25.68 -7.61
C LEU A 369 -18.51 24.53 -8.36
N ARG A 370 -18.70 24.42 -9.68
CA ARG A 370 -18.00 23.42 -10.51
C ARG A 370 -16.48 23.59 -10.40
N ALA A 371 -16.00 24.83 -10.45
CA ALA A 371 -14.59 25.15 -10.27
C ALA A 371 -14.07 24.76 -8.87
N LEU A 372 -14.82 25.07 -7.81
CA LEU A 372 -14.50 24.67 -6.44
C LEU A 372 -14.47 23.15 -6.27
N GLY A 373 -15.50 22.45 -6.77
CA GLY A 373 -15.60 21.00 -6.69
C GLY A 373 -14.47 20.29 -7.44
N SER A 374 -14.14 20.77 -8.65
CA SER A 374 -13.00 20.25 -9.44
C SER A 374 -11.67 20.49 -8.72
N ALA A 375 -11.44 21.71 -8.21
CA ALA A 375 -10.24 22.03 -7.44
C ALA A 375 -10.13 21.16 -6.18
N TYR A 376 -11.23 20.97 -5.45
CA TYR A 376 -11.26 20.14 -4.25
C TYR A 376 -10.89 18.68 -4.54
N VAL A 377 -11.50 18.07 -5.55
CA VAL A 377 -11.22 16.66 -5.92
C VAL A 377 -9.77 16.50 -6.36
N ASN A 378 -9.29 17.37 -7.26
CA ASN A 378 -7.93 17.28 -7.78
C ASN A 378 -6.88 17.47 -6.68
N VAL A 379 -7.07 18.46 -5.81
CA VAL A 379 -6.17 18.71 -4.69
C VAL A 379 -6.25 17.58 -3.66
N LEU A 380 -7.45 17.10 -3.33
CA LEU A 380 -7.64 16.01 -2.37
C LEU A 380 -6.96 14.72 -2.84
N ASP A 381 -7.08 14.37 -4.12
CA ASP A 381 -6.46 13.17 -4.66
C ASP A 381 -4.93 13.32 -4.77
N ALA A 382 -4.43 14.50 -5.12
CA ALA A 382 -3.00 14.80 -5.08
C ALA A 382 -2.43 14.69 -3.66
N GLU A 383 -3.11 15.26 -2.65
CA GLU A 383 -2.71 15.16 -1.25
C GLU A 383 -2.77 13.73 -0.72
N ARG A 384 -3.77 12.93 -1.12
CA ARG A 384 -3.84 11.50 -0.78
C ARG A 384 -2.62 10.74 -1.31
N GLN A 385 -2.22 11.00 -2.56
CA GLN A 385 -1.04 10.39 -3.16
C GLN A 385 0.24 10.85 -2.46
N ALA A 386 0.40 12.15 -2.22
CA ALA A 386 1.55 12.71 -1.53
C ALA A 386 1.72 12.12 -0.11
N ILE A 387 0.64 12.08 0.68
CA ILE A 387 0.66 11.49 2.02
C ILE A 387 0.95 9.97 1.94
N ALA A 388 0.38 9.25 0.98
CA ALA A 388 0.67 7.82 0.82
C ALA A 388 2.15 7.58 0.52
N GLU A 389 2.77 8.39 -0.33
CA GLU A 389 4.20 8.33 -0.62
C GLU A 389 5.07 8.73 0.57
N GLU A 390 4.73 9.82 1.28
CA GLU A 390 5.40 10.24 2.51
C GLU A 390 5.41 9.10 3.54
N ARG A 391 4.26 8.45 3.75
CA ARG A 391 4.10 7.33 4.68
C ARG A 391 4.85 6.10 4.23
N ARG A 392 4.80 5.75 2.93
CA ARG A 392 5.60 4.66 2.36
C ARG A 392 7.10 4.89 2.59
N ARG A 393 7.59 6.12 2.41
CA ARG A 393 9.00 6.43 2.66
C ARG A 393 9.35 6.39 4.15
N MET A 394 8.43 6.80 5.01
CA MET A 394 8.60 6.72 6.46
C MET A 394 8.66 5.28 7.01
N THR A 395 8.23 4.27 6.28
CA THR A 395 8.41 2.86 6.68
C THR A 395 9.86 2.38 6.52
N VAL A 396 10.73 3.15 5.87
CA VAL A 396 12.14 2.82 5.72
C VAL A 396 12.87 3.21 7.02
N ALA A 397 13.41 2.22 7.73
CA ALA A 397 14.30 2.46 8.85
C ALA A 397 15.67 2.92 8.33
N ILE A 398 16.28 3.90 9.00
CA ILE A 398 17.70 4.22 8.79
C ILE A 398 18.49 3.35 9.78
N PRO A 399 19.33 2.41 9.29
CA PRO A 399 20.10 1.52 10.14
C PRO A 399 20.97 2.28 11.15
N GLY A 400 21.24 1.67 12.31
CA GLY A 400 22.28 2.12 13.22
C GLY A 400 23.67 1.92 12.63
N LEU A 401 24.65 2.68 13.11
CA LEU A 401 26.07 2.46 12.83
C LEU A 401 26.70 1.68 13.99
N SER A 402 27.69 0.84 13.68
CA SER A 402 28.54 0.27 14.72
C SER A 402 29.36 1.37 15.41
N LYS A 403 29.81 1.13 16.64
CA LYS A 403 30.65 2.10 17.39
C LYS A 403 31.88 2.54 16.59
N ALA A 404 32.52 1.61 15.87
CA ALA A 404 33.67 1.91 15.02
C ALA A 404 33.30 2.84 13.86
N ALA A 405 32.14 2.62 13.23
CA ALA A 405 31.63 3.47 12.17
C ALA A 405 31.20 4.86 12.68
N GLU A 406 30.63 4.97 13.89
CA GLU A 406 30.32 6.24 14.54
C GLU A 406 31.57 7.07 14.86
N GLU A 407 32.63 6.43 15.38
CA GLU A 407 33.91 7.08 15.63
C GLU A 407 34.55 7.57 14.34
N ALA A 408 34.54 6.74 13.28
CA ALA A 408 35.03 7.13 11.96
C ALA A 408 34.26 8.31 11.38
N LEU A 409 32.93 8.31 11.51
CA LEU A 409 32.08 9.42 11.07
C LEU A 409 32.37 10.71 11.85
N THR A 410 32.64 10.60 13.15
CA THR A 410 32.98 11.74 14.00
C THR A 410 34.32 12.37 13.59
N ARG A 411 35.32 11.53 13.30
CA ARG A 411 36.63 11.98 12.77
C ARG A 411 36.47 12.68 11.41
N LEU A 412 35.76 12.06 10.46
CA LEU A 412 35.48 12.66 9.16
C LEU A 412 34.74 14.00 9.28
N THR A 413 33.76 14.09 10.17
CA THR A 413 33.00 15.33 10.39
C THR A 413 33.90 16.43 10.97
N ALA A 414 34.81 16.10 11.89
CA ALA A 414 35.78 17.04 12.43
C ALA A 414 36.80 17.51 11.37
N GLU A 415 37.27 16.58 10.53
CA GLU A 415 38.16 16.90 9.40
C GLU A 415 37.49 17.83 8.38
N VAL A 416 36.24 17.57 8.00
CA VAL A 416 35.48 18.43 7.08
C VAL A 416 35.28 19.84 7.65
N LYS A 417 35.04 19.96 8.97
CA LYS A 417 34.93 21.27 9.64
C LYS A 417 36.27 22.02 9.70
N ASN A 418 37.39 21.30 9.86
CA ASN A 418 38.72 21.90 9.93
C ASN A 418 39.32 22.22 8.54
N ASN A 419 38.97 21.44 7.50
CA ASN A 419 39.53 21.55 6.14
C ASN A 419 38.88 22.61 5.25
N GLY A 420 38.14 23.58 5.82
CA GLY A 420 37.54 24.71 5.09
C GLY A 420 38.51 25.55 4.24
N ARG A 421 39.83 25.28 4.27
CA ARG A 421 40.88 25.97 3.48
C ARG A 421 41.65 25.12 2.45
N LYS A 422 41.47 23.79 2.36
CA LYS A 422 42.09 22.97 1.30
C LYS A 422 41.16 21.83 0.87
N ARG A 423 40.61 21.94 -0.34
CA ARG A 423 39.57 21.04 -0.89
C ARG A 423 40.01 19.63 -1.28
N ASN A 424 41.28 19.25 -1.12
CA ASN A 424 41.78 17.96 -1.58
C ASN A 424 42.66 17.29 -0.51
N ALA A 425 42.06 16.58 0.45
CA ALA A 425 42.71 15.48 1.19
C ALA A 425 41.72 14.88 2.20
N THR A 426 41.00 13.83 1.81
CA THR A 426 40.55 12.81 2.78
C THR A 426 40.64 11.44 2.12
N ALA A 427 41.89 10.98 1.91
CA ALA A 427 42.17 9.56 1.80
C ALA A 427 42.19 8.97 3.22
N VAL A 428 41.06 9.04 3.93
CA VAL A 428 40.88 8.20 5.11
C VAL A 428 40.52 6.83 4.54
N SER A 429 41.49 5.93 4.52
CA SER A 429 41.25 4.53 4.17
C SER A 429 40.32 3.93 5.23
N LEU A 430 39.01 4.02 4.98
CA LEU A 430 38.00 3.39 5.81
C LEU A 430 38.10 1.87 5.66
N ASP A 431 37.94 1.16 6.78
CA ASP A 431 37.81 -0.29 6.76
C ASP A 431 36.63 -0.70 5.87
N SER A 432 36.76 -1.82 5.17
CA SER A 432 35.74 -2.37 4.27
C SER A 432 34.38 -2.56 4.94
N ILE A 433 34.36 -2.92 6.22
CA ILE A 433 33.13 -3.10 7.00
C ILE A 433 32.43 -1.74 7.22
N ILE A 434 33.18 -0.72 7.64
CA ILE A 434 32.67 0.65 7.84
C ILE A 434 32.14 1.22 6.51
N ARG A 435 32.83 0.93 5.40
CA ARG A 435 32.41 1.33 4.05
C ARG A 435 31.06 0.74 3.66
N GLN A 436 30.85 -0.55 3.95
CA GLN A 436 29.56 -1.21 3.73
C GLN A 436 28.44 -0.60 4.58
N GLU A 437 28.71 -0.29 5.85
CA GLU A 437 27.74 0.37 6.74
C GLU A 437 27.35 1.76 6.22
N PHE A 438 28.31 2.58 5.81
CA PHE A 438 28.05 3.90 5.24
C PHE A 438 27.25 3.80 3.94
N ALA A 439 27.54 2.82 3.08
CA ALA A 439 26.78 2.58 1.86
C ALA A 439 25.35 2.09 2.15
N ALA A 440 25.13 1.30 3.20
CA ALA A 440 23.81 0.84 3.63
C ALA A 440 22.97 2.00 4.17
N VAL A 441 23.54 2.83 5.05
CA VAL A 441 22.88 4.03 5.57
C VAL A 441 22.60 5.02 4.43
N SER A 442 23.56 5.26 3.54
CA SER A 442 23.38 6.17 2.39
C SER A 442 22.21 5.74 1.49
N ARG A 443 22.06 4.44 1.23
CA ARG A 443 20.92 3.88 0.47
C ARG A 443 19.60 4.06 1.21
N ALA A 444 19.54 3.74 2.51
CA ALA A 444 18.33 3.92 3.31
C ALA A 444 17.89 5.39 3.37
N LEU A 445 18.85 6.33 3.43
CA LEU A 445 18.57 7.76 3.38
C LEU A 445 18.00 8.18 2.03
N ASP A 446 18.51 7.66 0.91
CA ASP A 446 17.95 7.92 -0.41
C ASP A 446 16.54 7.34 -0.58
N GLU A 447 16.27 6.17 -0.01
CA GLU A 447 14.95 5.53 -0.06
C GLU A 447 13.91 6.31 0.77
N ARG A 448 14.29 6.79 1.96
CA ARG A 448 13.41 7.56 2.85
C ARG A 448 13.24 9.02 2.41
N PHE A 449 14.32 9.68 2.02
CA PHE A 449 14.34 11.11 1.74
C PHE A 449 14.38 11.46 0.26
N GLY A 450 14.52 10.47 -0.62
CA GLY A 450 14.74 10.70 -2.04
C GLY A 450 16.22 10.88 -2.34
N ARG A 451 16.59 10.52 -3.57
CA ARG A 451 17.98 10.47 -4.02
C ARG A 451 18.70 11.80 -3.79
N ASN A 452 19.74 11.79 -2.95
CA ASN A 452 20.58 12.94 -2.58
C ASN A 452 19.84 14.10 -1.89
N ALA A 453 18.65 13.89 -1.33
CA ALA A 453 17.87 14.98 -0.76
C ALA A 453 18.54 15.63 0.47
N ILE A 454 19.22 14.83 1.31
CA ILE A 454 20.01 15.33 2.45
C ILE A 454 21.26 16.07 1.96
N LEU A 455 21.96 15.55 0.95
CA LEU A 455 23.11 16.24 0.34
C LEU A 455 22.75 17.61 -0.23
N ARG A 456 21.59 17.72 -0.90
CA ARG A 456 21.09 18.97 -1.50
C ARG A 456 20.55 19.97 -0.47
N GLY A 457 20.26 19.53 0.76
CA GLY A 457 19.65 20.40 1.76
C GLY A 457 18.21 20.77 1.40
N GLU A 458 17.43 19.81 0.90
CA GLU A 458 16.00 20.02 0.62
C GLU A 458 15.26 20.44 1.89
N LYS A 459 14.35 21.42 1.79
CA LYS A 459 13.66 22.00 2.96
C LYS A 459 12.54 21.11 3.50
N ASP A 460 12.00 20.22 2.67
CA ASP A 460 10.80 19.43 2.97
C ASP A 460 11.10 18.06 3.59
N LEU A 461 12.35 17.81 3.98
CA LEU A 461 12.80 16.55 4.59
C LEU A 461 12.07 16.25 5.89
N ILE A 462 11.71 17.28 6.65
CA ILE A 462 11.11 17.16 7.99
C ILE A 462 9.70 16.57 7.96
N HIS A 463 9.01 16.64 6.81
CA HIS A 463 7.70 16.00 6.61
C HIS A 463 7.80 14.47 6.57
N ARG A 464 9.00 13.93 6.32
CA ARG A 464 9.28 12.48 6.28
C ARG A 464 9.94 11.97 7.56
N VAL A 465 9.89 12.78 8.60
CA VAL A 465 10.38 12.46 9.94
C VAL A 465 9.25 12.60 10.95
N PRO A 466 8.96 11.54 11.74
CA PRO A 466 8.01 11.61 12.84
C PRO A 466 8.33 12.75 13.78
N GLN A 467 7.30 13.42 14.30
CA GLN A 467 7.49 14.56 15.20
C GLN A 467 8.41 14.23 16.39
N MET A 468 8.30 13.03 16.96
CA MET A 468 9.13 12.54 18.06
C MET A 468 10.62 12.36 17.69
N GLN A 469 10.95 12.23 16.41
CA GLN A 469 12.32 12.01 15.91
C GLN A 469 12.92 13.27 15.26
N ARG A 470 12.16 14.37 15.12
CA ARG A 470 12.62 15.58 14.40
C ARG A 470 13.87 16.20 15.02
N HIS A 471 13.88 16.38 16.34
CA HIS A 471 15.04 16.94 17.04
C HIS A 471 16.29 16.06 16.92
N ALA A 472 16.11 14.73 17.00
CA ALA A 472 17.22 13.79 16.81
C ALA A 472 17.74 13.84 15.36
N PHE A 473 16.85 13.91 14.37
CA PHE A 473 17.24 14.04 12.97
C PHE A 473 18.00 15.34 12.68
N GLU A 474 17.49 16.48 13.16
CA GLU A 474 18.13 17.79 13.02
C GLU A 474 19.55 17.77 13.61
N ALA A 475 19.73 17.18 14.80
CA ALA A 475 21.04 17.07 15.44
C ALA A 475 22.05 16.20 14.65
N MET A 476 21.58 15.24 13.85
CA MET A 476 22.42 14.33 13.06
C MET A 476 22.58 14.76 11.60
N GLN A 477 21.79 15.72 11.10
CA GLN A 477 21.67 16.03 9.67
C GLN A 477 23.02 16.35 9.01
N ASP A 478 23.84 17.18 9.64
CA ASP A 478 25.18 17.51 9.14
C ASP A 478 26.11 16.29 9.07
N ARG A 479 26.04 15.40 10.06
CA ARG A 479 26.82 14.16 10.08
C ARG A 479 26.36 13.21 8.99
N LEU A 480 25.06 13.06 8.79
CA LEU A 480 24.49 12.24 7.70
C LEU A 480 24.88 12.77 6.32
N LYS A 481 25.00 14.10 6.16
CA LYS A 481 25.49 14.73 4.93
C LYS A 481 26.95 14.34 4.65
N VAL A 482 27.82 14.39 5.66
CA VAL A 482 29.22 13.95 5.55
C VAL A 482 29.31 12.45 5.23
N LEU A 483 28.48 11.62 5.87
CA LEU A 483 28.40 10.18 5.58
C LEU A 483 28.03 9.91 4.11
N GLN A 484 26.99 10.57 3.59
CA GLN A 484 26.59 10.40 2.19
C GLN A 484 27.70 10.89 1.23
N GLN A 485 28.43 11.95 1.55
CA GLN A 485 29.58 12.39 0.73
C GLN A 485 30.68 11.32 0.70
N ALA A 486 31.06 10.78 1.86
CA ALA A 486 32.08 9.73 1.96
C ALA A 486 31.69 8.46 1.18
N ALA A 487 30.46 7.96 1.34
CA ALA A 487 29.97 6.79 0.62
C ALA A 487 29.97 6.99 -0.92
N ARG A 488 29.72 8.23 -1.39
CA ARG A 488 29.71 8.55 -2.83
C ARG A 488 31.11 8.62 -3.43
N MET A 489 32.05 9.22 -2.71
CA MET A 489 33.45 9.28 -3.13
C MET A 489 34.00 7.87 -3.33
N GLU A 490 33.74 6.99 -2.37
CA GLU A 490 34.17 5.60 -2.46
C GLU A 490 33.51 4.83 -3.61
N SER A 491 32.19 4.98 -3.80
CA SER A 491 31.51 4.34 -4.94
C SER A 491 32.09 4.81 -6.28
N SER A 492 32.54 6.07 -6.36
CA SER A 492 33.18 6.62 -7.55
C SER A 492 34.58 6.02 -7.75
N GLU A 493 35.35 5.87 -6.68
CA GLU A 493 36.67 5.21 -6.71
C GLU A 493 36.59 3.72 -7.08
N GLN A 494 35.57 3.00 -6.60
CA GLN A 494 35.30 1.62 -7.01
C GLN A 494 34.98 1.53 -8.51
N ILE A 495 34.09 2.39 -9.02
CA ILE A 495 33.77 2.45 -10.45
C ILE A 495 35.01 2.77 -11.30
N ILE A 496 35.85 3.70 -10.85
CA ILE A 496 37.11 4.06 -11.53
C ILE A 496 38.09 2.89 -11.49
N SER A 497 38.22 2.21 -10.35
CA SER A 497 39.08 1.04 -10.17
C SER A 497 38.63 -0.16 -11.03
N GLU A 498 37.34 -0.44 -11.08
CA GLU A 498 36.75 -1.47 -11.96
C GLU A 498 36.97 -1.15 -13.44
N ARG A 499 36.80 0.13 -13.83
CA ARG A 499 37.09 0.57 -15.21
C ARG A 499 38.57 0.42 -15.55
N ARG A 500 39.48 0.74 -14.63
CA ARG A 500 40.92 0.54 -14.80
C ARG A 500 41.26 -0.95 -14.91
N GLN A 501 40.70 -1.80 -14.06
CA GLN A 501 40.89 -3.25 -14.17
C GLN A 501 40.38 -3.79 -15.50
N ARG A 502 39.18 -3.41 -15.96
CA ARG A 502 38.66 -3.81 -17.28
C ARG A 502 39.52 -3.31 -18.44
N ALA A 503 40.13 -2.12 -18.33
CA ALA A 503 41.07 -1.61 -19.32
C ALA A 503 42.39 -2.41 -19.33
N VAL A 504 42.92 -2.77 -18.15
CA VAL A 504 44.12 -3.61 -18.00
C VAL A 504 43.88 -5.04 -18.51
N SER A 505 42.72 -5.64 -18.19
CA SER A 505 42.32 -6.96 -18.70
C SER A 505 42.16 -7.00 -20.23
N ARG A 506 41.78 -5.88 -20.86
CA ARG A 506 41.75 -5.74 -22.33
C ARG A 506 43.14 -5.55 -22.93
N GLY A 507 44.07 -4.92 -22.21
CA GLY A 507 45.46 -4.75 -22.65
C GLY A 507 46.30 -6.03 -22.58
N HIS A 508 46.02 -6.92 -21.63
CA HIS A 508 46.75 -8.18 -21.45
C HIS A 508 46.27 -9.35 -22.34
N GLY A 509 45.21 -9.16 -23.13
CA GLY A 509 44.68 -10.16 -24.05
C GLY A 509 45.22 -10.09 -25.48
N ILE A 510 46.15 -9.17 -25.78
CA ILE A 510 46.62 -8.91 -27.15
C ILE A 510 48.07 -9.38 -27.39
N ASP A 511 48.87 -9.66 -26.36
CA ASP A 511 50.27 -10.13 -26.51
C ASP A 511 50.43 -11.60 -26.08
N MET A 512 49.78 -12.53 -26.77
CA MET A 512 50.21 -13.95 -26.83
C MET A 512 49.74 -14.55 -28.16
N ASN A 513 50.40 -14.16 -29.25
CA ASN A 513 50.54 -14.94 -30.49
C ASN A 513 51.57 -14.22 -31.37
N GLY A 514 52.86 -14.44 -31.09
CA GLY A 514 53.93 -14.13 -32.03
C GLY A 514 54.12 -15.29 -33.01
N PRO A 515 54.49 -15.05 -34.28
CA PRO A 515 55.22 -16.02 -35.08
C PRO A 515 56.65 -16.23 -34.55
#